data_AF-A0A522ZPD3-F1
#
_entry.id   AF-A0A522ZPD3-F1
#
_cell.length_a   1.000
_cell.length_b   1.000
_cell.length_c   1.000
_cell.angle_alpha   90.00
_cell.angle_beta   90.00
_cell.angle_gamma   90.00
#
_symmetry.space_group_name_H-M   'P 1'
#
loop_
_entity.id
_entity.type
_entity.pdbx_description
1 polymer ?
#
loop_
_entity_poly.entity_id
_entity_poly.type
_entity_poly.pdbx_seq_one_letter_code
_entity_poly.pdbx_strand_id
1 'polypeptide(L)'
;MIPNVLNTLVGLGLAYAVVLHPTWVEQRYLPFGAFAVAILVLAAWARRSDVRRWFSTVNIALAVALGILSLMPLATLPNLTFWGGFWIGCLVPVIALWAAIFRPSRATA
;
A
#
# COMPACT_ATOMS: atom_id res chain seq x y z
N MET A 1 -3.55 -8.06 -13.14
CA MET A 1 -4.60 -8.50 -12.17
C MET A 1 -4.01 -9.11 -10.91
N ILE A 2 -3.27 -10.24 -10.98
CA ILE A 2 -2.68 -10.90 -9.80
C ILE A 2 -1.87 -9.93 -8.91
N PRO A 3 -0.98 -9.07 -9.44
CA PRO A 3 -0.18 -8.18 -8.60
C PRO A 3 -1.04 -7.20 -7.80
N ASN A 4 -2.14 -6.71 -8.41
CA ASN A 4 -3.08 -5.81 -7.76
C ASN A 4 -3.89 -6.51 -6.66
N VAL A 5 -4.34 -7.75 -6.90
CA VAL A 5 -5.04 -8.53 -5.87
C VAL A 5 -4.12 -8.79 -4.68
N LEU A 6 -2.87 -9.15 -4.91
CA LEU A 6 -1.88 -9.28 -3.84
C LEU A 6 -1.65 -7.95 -3.12
N ASN A 7 -1.57 -6.83 -3.85
CA ASN A 7 -1.42 -5.51 -3.23
C ASN A 7 -2.63 -5.14 -2.36
N THR A 8 -3.85 -5.55 -2.77
CA THR A 8 -5.04 -5.42 -1.94
C THR A 8 -4.92 -6.20 -0.64
N LEU A 9 -4.46 -7.46 -0.69
CA LEU A 9 -4.28 -8.26 0.51
C LEU A 9 -3.19 -7.70 1.43
N VAL A 10 -2.07 -7.23 0.87
CA VAL A 10 -0.98 -6.62 1.65
C VAL A 10 -1.43 -5.32 2.31
N GLY A 11 -2.16 -4.46 1.59
CA GLY A 11 -2.71 -3.22 2.13
C GLY A 11 -3.73 -3.47 3.26
N LEU A 12 -4.62 -4.45 3.09
CA LEU A 12 -5.53 -4.88 4.16
C LEU A 12 -4.77 -5.45 5.37
N GLY A 13 -3.70 -6.21 5.13
CA GLY A 13 -2.81 -6.71 6.18
C GLY A 13 -2.15 -5.57 6.96
N LEU A 14 -1.74 -4.49 6.28
CA LEU A 14 -1.21 -3.29 6.93
C LEU A 14 -2.28 -2.60 7.78
N ALA A 15 -3.49 -2.41 7.25
CA ALA A 15 -4.59 -1.82 8.02
C ALA A 15 -4.95 -2.68 9.25
N TYR A 16 -5.00 -4.00 9.09
CA TYR A 16 -5.20 -4.96 10.17
C TYR A 16 -4.11 -4.81 11.25
N ALA A 17 -2.84 -4.79 10.85
CA ALA A 17 -1.73 -4.67 11.78
C ALA A 17 -1.78 -3.34 12.55
N VAL A 18 -2.06 -2.23 11.86
CA VAL A 18 -2.13 -0.90 12.48
C VAL A 18 -3.30 -0.77 13.47
N VAL A 19 -4.47 -1.34 13.14
CA VAL A 19 -5.68 -1.19 13.95
C VAL A 19 -5.74 -2.17 15.12
N LEU A 20 -5.42 -3.44 14.88
CA LEU A 20 -5.62 -4.51 15.87
C LEU A 20 -4.35 -4.86 16.65
N HIS A 21 -3.16 -4.61 16.08
CA HIS A 21 -1.87 -4.96 16.69
C HIS A 21 -0.84 -3.83 16.59
N PRO A 22 -1.13 -2.62 17.13
CA PRO A 22 -0.25 -1.46 17.00
C PRO A 22 1.19 -1.73 17.50
N THR A 23 1.33 -2.57 18.53
CA THR A 23 2.63 -3.01 19.08
C THR A 23 3.52 -3.77 18.08
N TRP A 24 2.95 -4.38 17.04
CA TRP A 24 3.72 -5.02 15.98
C TRP A 24 4.35 -3.99 15.05
N VAL A 25 3.70 -2.85 14.89
CA VAL A 25 4.01 -1.82 13.91
C VAL A 25 4.92 -0.74 14.49
N GLU A 26 4.80 -0.49 15.79
CA GLU A 26 5.67 0.40 16.57
C GLU A 26 7.10 -0.13 16.74
N GLN A 27 7.35 -1.41 16.39
CA GLN A 27 8.70 -1.94 16.33
C GLN A 27 9.52 -1.15 15.31
N ARG A 28 10.65 -0.63 15.77
CA ARG A 28 11.47 0.29 14.99
C ARG A 28 11.90 -0.36 13.66
N TYR A 29 11.67 0.36 12.55
CA TYR A 29 12.10 0.06 11.17
C TYR A 29 11.45 -1.13 10.45
N LEU A 30 11.35 -2.29 11.08
CA LEU A 30 11.08 -3.55 10.37
C LEU A 30 9.66 -3.68 9.76
N PRO A 31 8.56 -3.39 10.46
CA PRO A 31 7.22 -3.74 9.99
C PRO A 31 6.77 -2.85 8.82
N PHE A 32 6.79 -1.53 9.01
CA PHE A 32 6.46 -0.58 7.94
C PHE A 32 7.43 -0.67 6.76
N GLY A 33 8.71 -0.93 7.01
CA GLY A 33 9.69 -1.17 5.94
C GLY A 33 9.32 -2.39 5.10
N ALA A 34 8.96 -3.51 5.73
CA ALA A 34 8.55 -4.73 5.04
C ALA A 34 7.28 -4.51 4.19
N PHE A 35 6.26 -3.85 4.75
CA PHE A 35 5.04 -3.50 4.00
C PHE A 35 5.36 -2.55 2.84
N ALA A 36 6.18 -1.53 3.05
CA ALA A 36 6.59 -0.59 2.02
C ALA A 36 7.27 -1.30 0.84
N VAL A 37 8.24 -2.18 1.12
CA VAL A 37 8.94 -2.96 0.09
C VAL A 37 7.97 -3.89 -0.64
N ALA A 38 7.11 -4.61 0.08
CA ALA A 38 6.13 -5.51 -0.53
C ALA A 38 5.17 -4.75 -1.48
N ILE A 39 4.60 -3.64 -1.01
CA ILE A 39 3.68 -2.81 -1.81
C ILE A 39 4.40 -2.23 -3.03
N LEU A 40 5.65 -1.76 -2.86
CA LEU A 40 6.45 -1.17 -3.93
C LEU A 40 6.75 -2.19 -5.04
N VAL A 41 7.20 -3.40 -4.66
CA VAL A 41 7.49 -4.48 -5.61
C VAL A 41 6.24 -4.89 -6.37
N LEU A 42 5.11 -5.07 -5.66
CA LEU A 42 3.83 -5.45 -6.26
C LEU A 42 3.29 -4.35 -7.19
N ALA A 43 3.40 -3.07 -6.80
CA ALA A 43 2.97 -1.95 -7.61
C ALA A 43 3.86 -1.77 -8.86
N ALA A 44 5.17 -1.95 -8.73
CA ALA A 44 6.09 -1.94 -9.87
C ALA A 44 5.80 -3.08 -10.84
N TRP A 45 5.43 -4.26 -10.34
CA TRP A 45 5.00 -5.39 -11.16
C TRP A 45 3.64 -5.13 -11.83
N ALA A 46 2.66 -4.62 -11.07
CA ALA A 46 1.33 -4.26 -11.57
C ALA A 46 1.40 -3.27 -12.73
N ARG A 47 2.34 -2.31 -12.67
CA ARG A 47 2.52 -1.25 -13.68
C ARG A 47 2.72 -1.77 -15.10
N ARG A 48 3.25 -2.99 -15.26
CA ARG A 48 3.44 -3.63 -16.57
C ARG A 48 2.13 -4.19 -17.15
N SER A 49 1.18 -4.53 -16.30
CA SER A 49 -0.10 -5.15 -16.68
C SER A 49 -1.31 -4.23 -16.59
N ASP A 50 -1.19 -3.09 -15.90
CA ASP A 50 -2.28 -2.15 -15.69
C ASP A 50 -2.67 -1.42 -16.98
N VAL A 51 -3.97 -1.38 -17.25
CA VAL A 51 -4.55 -0.60 -18.35
C VAL A 51 -4.22 0.89 -18.21
N ARG A 52 -4.35 1.43 -16.99
CA ARG A 52 -4.02 2.82 -16.68
C ARG A 52 -2.91 2.87 -15.65
N ARG A 53 -1.77 3.47 -16.04
CA ARG A 53 -0.56 3.52 -15.20
C ARG A 53 -0.72 4.30 -13.90
N TRP A 54 -1.72 5.19 -13.80
CA TRP A 54 -1.88 6.04 -12.62
C TRP A 54 -2.18 5.24 -11.35
N PHE A 55 -2.92 4.12 -11.45
CA PHE A 55 -3.20 3.24 -10.30
C PHE A 55 -1.91 2.75 -9.63
N SER A 56 -1.04 2.14 -10.43
CA SER A 56 0.28 1.71 -9.99
C SER A 56 1.15 2.87 -9.50
N THR A 57 1.11 4.04 -10.16
CA THR A 57 1.88 5.22 -9.72
C THR A 57 1.48 5.68 -8.32
N VAL A 58 0.18 5.70 -8.01
CA VAL A 58 -0.27 6.11 -6.67
C VAL A 58 0.16 5.09 -5.62
N ASN A 59 0.02 3.79 -5.89
CA ASN A 59 0.49 2.75 -4.96
C ASN A 59 2.02 2.79 -4.74
N ILE A 60 2.80 3.11 -5.77
CA ILE A 60 4.24 3.36 -5.63
C ILE A 60 4.49 4.58 -4.72
N ALA A 61 3.77 5.68 -4.92
CA ALA A 61 3.92 6.88 -4.10
C ALA A 61 3.56 6.61 -2.62
N LEU A 62 2.49 5.85 -2.37
CA LEU A 62 2.09 5.42 -1.03
C LEU A 62 3.12 4.49 -0.39
N ALA A 63 3.71 3.58 -1.15
CA ALA A 63 4.79 2.71 -0.67
C ALA A 63 6.04 3.51 -0.30
N VAL A 64 6.40 4.52 -1.10
CA VAL A 64 7.52 5.43 -0.80
C VAL A 64 7.22 6.25 0.46
N ALA A 65 6.01 6.79 0.61
CA ALA A 65 5.59 7.50 1.81
C ALA A 65 5.66 6.60 3.06
N LEU A 66 5.22 5.34 2.95
CA LEU A 66 5.34 4.36 4.02
C LEU A 66 6.81 4.03 4.34
N GLY A 67 7.65 3.92 3.31
CA GLY A 67 9.08 3.73 3.45
C GLY A 67 9.73 4.89 4.21
N ILE A 68 9.41 6.14 3.87
CA ILE A 68 9.88 7.32 4.61
C ILE A 68 9.40 7.28 6.06
N LEU A 69 8.12 6.96 6.28
CA LEU A 69 7.56 6.83 7.62
C LEU A 69 8.33 5.77 8.43
N SER A 70 8.70 4.64 7.82
CA SER A 70 9.45 3.56 8.48
C SER A 70 10.83 3.98 9.02
N LEU A 71 11.43 5.05 8.47
CA LEU A 71 12.74 5.56 8.88
C LEU A 71 12.66 6.50 10.10
N MET A 72 11.46 6.94 10.46
CA MET A 72 11.24 7.85 11.58
C MET A 72 11.33 7.10 12.93
N PRO A 73 11.55 7.80 14.05
CA PRO A 73 11.44 7.21 15.39
C PRO A 73 9.96 6.96 15.75
N LEU A 74 9.34 5.95 15.14
CA LEU A 74 7.89 5.68 15.22
C LEU A 74 7.36 5.56 16.65
N ALA A 75 8.15 5.01 17.57
CA ALA A 75 7.80 4.88 18.98
C ALA A 75 7.60 6.23 19.70
N THR A 76 8.20 7.32 19.18
CA THR A 76 8.02 8.67 19.74
C THR A 76 6.89 9.45 19.06
N LEU A 77 6.25 8.87 18.05
CA LEU A 77 5.24 9.53 17.20
C LEU A 77 3.99 8.66 17.01
N PRO A 78 3.33 8.18 18.09
CA PRO A 78 2.27 7.16 18.01
C PRO A 78 1.10 7.57 17.13
N ASN A 79 0.67 8.83 17.20
CA ASN A 79 -0.40 9.35 16.35
C ASN A 79 -0.04 9.34 14.86
N LEU A 80 1.19 9.70 14.51
CA LEU A 80 1.65 9.70 13.11
C LEU A 80 1.79 8.27 12.59
N THR A 81 2.37 7.39 13.41
CA THR A 81 2.50 5.95 13.12
C THR A 81 1.14 5.34 12.83
N PHE A 82 0.17 5.54 13.73
CA PHE A 82 -1.18 5.02 13.57
C PHE A 82 -1.88 5.61 12.34
N TRP A 83 -2.05 6.94 12.26
CA TRP A 83 -2.82 7.56 11.19
C TRP A 83 -2.14 7.40 9.83
N GLY A 84 -0.82 7.52 9.76
CA GLY A 84 -0.05 7.33 8.53
C GLY A 84 -0.17 5.90 8.01
N GLY A 85 0.07 4.92 8.88
CA GLY A 85 -0.09 3.50 8.53
C GLY A 85 -1.54 3.15 8.15
N PHE A 86 -2.52 3.67 8.89
CA PHE A 86 -3.94 3.43 8.66
C PHE A 86 -4.40 3.96 7.30
N TRP A 87 -4.10 5.22 6.99
CA TRP A 87 -4.51 5.81 5.72
C TRP A 87 -3.85 5.12 4.52
N ILE A 88 -2.57 4.78 4.62
CA ILE A 88 -1.88 4.02 3.57
C ILE A 88 -2.48 2.61 3.44
N GLY A 89 -2.73 1.94 4.56
CA GLY A 89 -3.38 0.63 4.63
C GLY A 89 -4.80 0.61 4.05
N CYS A 90 -5.52 1.74 4.06
CA CYS A 90 -6.84 1.87 3.44
C CYS A 90 -6.77 2.25 1.95
N LEU A 91 -5.86 3.16 1.56
CA LEU A 91 -5.78 3.66 0.19
C LEU A 91 -5.21 2.63 -0.79
N VAL A 92 -4.12 1.93 -0.41
CA VAL A 92 -3.49 0.91 -1.24
C VAL A 92 -4.48 -0.16 -1.71
N PRO A 93 -5.28 -0.80 -0.83
CA PRO A 93 -6.18 -1.85 -1.28
C PRO A 93 -7.34 -1.34 -2.12
N VAL A 94 -7.86 -0.13 -1.84
CA VAL A 94 -8.92 0.49 -2.65
C VAL A 94 -8.43 0.73 -4.08
N ILE A 95 -7.24 1.35 -4.23
CA ILE A 95 -6.67 1.67 -5.53
C ILE A 95 -6.27 0.40 -6.28
N ALA A 96 -5.64 -0.56 -5.59
CA ALA A 96 -5.24 -1.83 -6.20
C ALA A 96 -6.47 -2.64 -6.63
N LEU A 97 -7.51 -2.72 -5.81
CA LEU A 97 -8.74 -3.43 -6.16
C LEU A 97 -9.43 -2.76 -7.33
N TRP A 98 -9.51 -1.43 -7.34
CA TRP A 98 -10.04 -0.67 -8.47
C TRP A 98 -9.27 -0.99 -9.76
N ALA A 99 -7.94 -0.98 -9.71
CA ALA A 99 -7.11 -1.36 -10.85
C ALA A 99 -7.34 -2.81 -11.31
N ALA A 100 -7.59 -3.73 -10.38
CA ALA A 100 -7.84 -5.14 -10.68
C ALA A 100 -9.19 -5.34 -11.40
N ILE A 101 -10.24 -4.60 -11.02
CA ILE A 101 -11.57 -4.73 -11.60
C ILE A 101 -11.79 -3.82 -12.83
N PHE A 102 -10.92 -2.82 -13.03
CA PHE A 102 -11.07 -1.85 -14.10
C PHE A 102 -10.99 -2.51 -15.49
N ARG A 103 -12.13 -2.55 -16.18
CA ARG A 103 -12.22 -2.92 -17.60
C ARG A 103 -12.49 -1.65 -18.42
N PRO A 104 -11.56 -1.20 -19.27
CA PRO A 104 -11.90 -0.14 -20.22
C PRO A 104 -12.95 -0.71 -21.18
N SER A 105 -14.15 -0.12 -21.19
CA SER A 105 -15.12 -0.39 -22.26
C SER A 105 -14.41 -0.12 -23.58
N ARG A 106 -14.30 -1.12 -24.47
CA ARG A 106 -13.97 -0.88 -25.87
C ARG A 106 -15.14 -0.06 -26.41
N ALA A 107 -15.04 1.26 -26.37
CA ALA A 107 -15.85 2.11 -27.22
C ALA A 107 -15.43 1.74 -28.65
N THR A 108 -16.22 0.90 -29.30
CA THR A 108 -16.16 0.66 -30.74
C THR A 108 -16.38 2.01 -31.41
N ALA A 109 -15.30 2.56 -31.95
CA ALA A 109 -15.34 3.62 -32.96
C ALA A 109 -15.31 2.97 -34.34
#